data_AF-A0A0Q8PXE8-F1
#
_entry.id   AF-A0A0Q8PXE8-F1
#
_cell.length_a   1.000
_cell.length_b   1.000
_cell.length_c   1.000
_cell.angle_alpha   90.00
_cell.angle_beta   90.00
_cell.angle_gamma   90.00
#
_symmetry.space_group_name_H-M   'P 1'
#
loop_
_entity.id
_entity.type
_entity.pdbx_description
1 polymer ?
#
loop_
_entity_poly.entity_id
_entity_poly.type
_entity_poly.pdbx_seq_one_letter_code
_entity_poly.pdbx_strand_id
1 'polypeptide(L)' 'MKFERKHALLLLAVAAWNVFSFGNFAKNLYQAYDAGEDRAAGYWIAHTVLIVVNFAIAGLLGSLGWKALKATRTD' A
#
# COMPACT_ATOMS: atom_id res chain seq x y z
N MET A 1 -8.35 6.67 23.14
CA MET A 1 -8.27 5.24 22.79
C MET A 1 -6.85 4.77 23.07
N LYS A 2 -6.64 3.65 23.77
CA LYS A 2 -5.29 3.10 24.02
C LYS A 2 -4.88 2.22 22.84
N PHE A 3 -3.72 2.48 22.23
CA PHE A 3 -3.22 1.68 21.12
C PHE A 3 -2.78 0.30 21.62
N GLU A 4 -3.65 -0.70 21.46
CA GLU A 4 -3.31 -2.08 21.81
C GLU A 4 -2.58 -2.80 20.67
N ARG A 5 -1.88 -3.88 21.02
CA ARG A 5 -1.15 -4.76 20.07
C ARG A 5 -2.01 -5.20 18.88
N LYS A 6 -3.30 -5.44 19.09
CA LYS A 6 -4.26 -5.80 18.02
C LYS A 6 -4.40 -4.73 16.94
N HIS A 7 -4.36 -3.44 17.32
CA HIS A 7 -4.43 -2.34 16.38
C HIS A 7 -3.13 -2.21 15.59
N ALA A 8 -1.97 -2.44 16.24
CA ALA A 8 -0.68 -2.47 15.57
C ALA A 8 -0.62 -3.58 14.50
N LEU A 9 -1.09 -4.78 14.84
CA LEU A 9 -1.20 -5.90 13.90
C LEU A 9 -2.17 -5.61 12.76
N LEU A 10 -3.32 -4.98 13.05
CA LEU A 10 -4.27 -4.57 12.02
C LEU A 10 -3.63 -3.58 11.04
N LEU A 11 -2.94 -2.54 11.54
CA LEU A 11 -2.25 -1.56 10.69
C LEU A 11 -1.20 -2.21 9.80
N LEU A 12 -0.41 -3.14 10.35
CA LEU A 12 0.59 -3.88 9.59
C LEU A 12 -0.05 -4.80 8.54
N ALA A 13 -1.15 -5.48 8.90
CA ALA A 13 -1.87 -6.35 7.97
C ALA A 13 -2.49 -5.56 6.81
N VAL A 14 -3.12 -4.42 7.10
CA VAL A 14 -3.69 -3.52 6.08
C VAL A 14 -2.58 -2.96 5.20
N ALA A 15 -1.45 -2.55 5.77
CA ALA A 15 -0.30 -2.09 5.00
C ALA A 15 0.24 -3.18 4.06
N ALA A 16 0.42 -4.40 4.57
CA ALA A 16 0.89 -5.54 3.77
C ALA A 16 -0.10 -5.91 2.65
N TRP A 17 -1.40 -5.91 2.96
CA TRP A 17 -2.44 -6.15 1.97
C TRP A 17 -2.42 -5.08 0.87
N ASN A 18 -2.27 -3.81 1.24
CA ASN A 18 -2.20 -2.71 0.28
C ASN A 18 -0.99 -2.87 -0.66
N VAL A 19 0.20 -3.15 -0.12
CA VAL A 19 1.41 -3.44 -0.92
C VAL A 19 1.18 -4.60 -1.88
N PHE A 20 0.54 -5.67 -1.42
CA PHE A 20 0.27 -6.83 -2.25
C PHE A 20 -0.72 -6.53 -3.39
N SER A 21 -1.86 -5.90 -3.07
CA SER A 21 -2.87 -5.56 -4.07
C SER A 21 -2.35 -4.56 -5.09
N PHE A 22 -1.72 -3.47 -4.65
CA PHE A 22 -1.21 -2.44 -5.55
C PHE A 22 0.08 -2.85 -6.25
N GLY A 23 0.86 -3.78 -5.70
CA GLY A 23 1.97 -4.42 -6.39
C GLY A 23 1.50 -5.25 -7.59
N ASN A 24 0.46 -6.07 -7.40
CA ASN A 24 -0.17 -6.80 -8.52
C ASN A 24 -0.79 -5.85 -9.54
N PHE A 25 -1.45 -4.78 -9.07
CA PHE A 25 -2.03 -3.78 -9.97
C PHE A 25 -0.97 -3.06 -10.80
N ALA A 26 0.15 -2.67 -10.19
CA ALA A 26 1.28 -2.06 -10.88
C ALA A 26 1.90 -3.01 -11.91
N LYS A 27 2.06 -4.30 -11.57
CA LYS A 27 2.52 -5.31 -12.51
C LYS A 27 1.58 -5.43 -13.72
N ASN A 28 0.28 -5.49 -13.49
CA ASN A 28 -0.70 -5.58 -14.57
C ASN A 28 -0.69 -4.33 -15.45
N LEU A 29 -0.57 -3.13 -14.85
CA LEU A 29 -0.47 -1.88 -15.57
C LEU A 29 0.79 -1.85 -16.46
N TYR A 30 1.93 -2.30 -15.92
CA TYR A 30 3.16 -2.42 -16.69
C TYR A 30 3.04 -3.42 -17.84
N GLN A 31 2.41 -4.57 -17.62
CA GLN A 31 2.17 -5.57 -18.68
C GLN A 31 1.29 -5.02 -19.81
N ALA A 32 0.23 -4.26 -19.49
CA ALA A 32 -0.61 -3.61 -20.48
C ALA A 32 0.17 -2.55 -21.29
N TYR A 33 1.06 -1.80 -20.62
CA TYR A 33 1.93 -0.83 -21.28
C TYR A 33 2.94 -1.51 -22.22
N ASP A 34 3.60 -2.57 -21.75
CA ASP A 34 4.58 -3.35 -22.51
C ASP A 34 3.95 -4.08 -23.71
N ALA A 35 2.70 -4.55 -23.56
CA ALA A 35 1.91 -5.13 -24.65
C ALA A 35 1.47 -4.10 -25.71
N GLY A 36 1.72 -2.80 -25.49
CA GLY A 36 1.41 -1.74 -26.44
C GLY A 36 -0.09 -1.44 -26.56
N GLU A 37 -0.86 -1.63 -25.49
CA GLU A 37 -2.29 -1.35 -25.51
C GLU A 37 -2.58 0.14 -25.77
N ASP A 38 -3.45 0.43 -26.75
CA ASP A 38 -3.89 1.79 -27.04
C ASP A 38 -4.93 2.24 -26.01
N ARG A 39 -4.49 3.08 -25.08
CA ARG A 39 -5.33 3.68 -24.03
C ARG A 39 -5.02 5.16 -23.90
N ALA A 40 -6.05 5.95 -23.60
CA ALA A 40 -5.93 7.38 -23.40
C ALA A 40 -4.88 7.74 -22.33
N ALA A 41 -4.15 8.84 -22.51
CA ALA A 41 -3.12 9.30 -21.55
C ALA A 41 -3.64 9.40 -20.10
N GLY A 42 -4.89 9.87 -19.93
CA GLY A 42 -5.54 9.97 -18.63
C GLY A 42 -5.66 8.63 -17.90
N TYR A 43 -5.80 7.51 -18.62
CA TYR A 43 -5.81 6.18 -18.04
C TYR A 43 -4.46 5.89 -17.35
N TRP A 44 -3.34 6.07 -18.04
CA TRP A 44 -2.01 5.78 -17.50
C TRP A 44 -1.67 6.67 -16.31
N ILE A 45 -1.98 7.97 -16.41
CA ILE A 45 -1.72 8.95 -15.36
C ILE A 45 -2.52 8.60 -14.11
N ALA A 46 -3.83 8.38 -14.23
CA ALA A 46 -4.70 8.11 -13.08
C ALA A 46 -4.27 6.85 -12.33
N HIS A 47 -4.01 5.76 -13.05
CA HIS A 47 -3.63 4.50 -12.41
C HIS A 47 -2.23 4.54 -11.81
N THR A 48 -1.28 5.25 -12.44
CA THR A 48 0.04 5.46 -11.85
C THR A 48 -0.03 6.28 -10.56
N VAL A 49 -0.78 7.38 -10.56
CA VAL A 49 -0.99 8.21 -9.35
C VAL A 49 -1.66 7.40 -8.25
N LEU A 50 -2.68 6.62 -8.59
CA LEU A 50 -3.37 5.74 -7.66
C LEU A 50 -2.41 4.74 -6.99
N ILE A 51 -1.50 4.13 -7.77
CA ILE A 51 -0.46 3.22 -7.25
C ILE A 51 0.46 3.94 -6.27
N VAL A 52 1.01 5.10 -6.67
CA VAL A 52 1.98 5.86 -5.86
C VAL A 52 1.36 6.29 -4.52
N VAL A 53 0.14 6.82 -4.56
CA VAL A 53 -0.58 7.25 -3.35
C VAL A 53 -0.83 6.06 -2.40
N ASN A 54 -1.23 4.90 -2.94
CA ASN A 54 -1.47 3.73 -2.11
C ASN A 54 -0.20 3.19 -1.47
N PHE A 55 0.93 3.15 -2.19
CA PHE A 55 2.20 2.78 -1.58
C PHE A 55 2.64 3.78 -0.50
N ALA A 56 2.38 5.08 -0.67
CA ALA A 56 2.62 6.07 0.37
C ALA A 56 1.77 5.80 1.63
N ILE A 57 0.48 5.52 1.45
CA ILE A 57 -0.43 5.13 2.55
C ILE A 57 0.07 3.86 3.23
N ALA A 58 0.44 2.83 2.47
CA ALA A 58 0.97 1.59 3.03
C ALA A 58 2.25 1.82 3.84
N GLY A 59 3.16 2.68 3.36
CA GLY A 59 4.37 3.08 4.09
C GLY A 59 4.05 3.80 5.41
N LEU A 60 3.07 4.70 5.40
CA LEU A 60 2.60 5.39 6.61
C LEU A 60 1.97 4.41 7.61
N LEU A 61 1.02 3.58 7.16
CA LEU A 61 0.36 2.58 8.01
C LEU A 61 1.35 1.55 8.56
N GLY A 62 2.29 1.10 7.73
CA GLY A 62 3.36 0.18 8.13
C GLY A 62 4.28 0.79 9.18
N SER A 63 4.70 2.04 8.99
CA SER A 63 5.52 2.78 9.96
C SER A 63 4.79 2.96 11.30
N LEU A 64 3.52 3.37 11.27
CA LEU A 64 2.71 3.54 12.47
C LEU A 64 2.45 2.20 13.18
N GLY A 65 2.08 1.16 12.44
CA GLY A 65 1.87 -0.19 12.98
C GLY A 65 3.14 -0.77 13.60
N TRP A 66 4.30 -0.56 12.97
CA TRP A 66 5.59 -1.01 13.50
C TRP A 66 5.98 -0.28 14.79
N LYS A 67 5.81 1.05 14.82
CA LYS A 67 6.05 1.85 16.03
C LYS A 67 5.13 1.41 17.18
N ALA A 68 3.84 1.21 16.90
CA ALA A 68 2.88 0.75 17.90
C ALA A 68 3.22 -0.66 18.42
N LEU A 69 3.62 -1.58 17.53
CA LEU A 69 4.01 -2.93 17.93
C LEU A 69 5.23 -2.93 18.86
N LYS A 70 6.25 -2.11 18.55
CA LYS A 70 7.43 -1.93 19.42
C LYS A 70 7.07 -1.36 20.80
N ALA A 71 6.22 -0.33 20.83
CA ALA A 71 5.77 0.27 22.08
C ALA A 71 5.07 -0.75 22.99
N THR A 72 4.19 -1.59 22.42
CA THR A 72 3.48 -2.64 23.19
C THR A 72 4.32 -3.84 23.64
N ARG A 73 5.59 -3.92 23.21
CA ARG A 73 6.51 -5.01 23.55
C ARG A 73 7.48 -4.63 24.68
N THR A 74 7.49 -3.35 25.06
CA THR A 74 8.37 -2.77 26.09
C THR A 74 7.61 -2.51 27.40
N ASP A 75 6.27 -2.60 27.38
CA ASP A 75 5.41 -2.81 28.55
C ASP A 75 5.37 -4.32 28.89
#